data_AF-T0T519-F1
#
_entry.id   AF-T0T519-F1
#
_cell.length_a   1.000
_cell.length_b   1.000
_cell.length_c   1.000
_cell.angle_alpha   90.00
_cell.angle_beta   90.00
_cell.angle_gamma   90.00
#
_symmetry.space_group_name_H-M   'P 1'
#
loop_
_entity.id
_entity.type
_entity.pdbx_description
1 polymer ?
#
loop_
_entity_poly.entity_id
_entity_poly.type
_entity_poly.pdbx_seq_one_letter_code
_entity_poly.pdbx_strand_id
1 'polypeptide(L)'
;MKVNKAKIGLVLSIGIILTLFTHCDALLEKTVSEIELVNVDGSVTSAKNTGGNSSGSGPSIDVTGETYFQSTVLPKIQNKCVACHAPLFENPVIAAPLSIISYTSAKTLLLDGVAQDDNAFYNKVSNRSGHTGGNLCDGSSDGVCEAVKTWWIKETGLQNSASTISGEVMAIADSGRITGWAADPNRSQDQFDIEFYINGDNNSGIFIGSIFANQIGYNGGVSGNHAFSYTIPEQYKNGMSYTLYAYLINGNNYVQLSGTPRTFTLYTPSSAGMAYFQNTVQPILNNRCVQCHVISHDQFFSSLVNPKPSAGGSATNNEMVRMPLGAFNGKSHPGGNICGNINSSPCREIQEWWRRQFQ
;
A
#
# COMPACT_ATOMS: atom_id res chain seq x y z
N MET A 1 12.52 65.14 2.41
CA MET A 1 12.23 65.63 1.04
C MET A 1 12.58 64.49 0.09
N LYS A 2 11.77 63.99 -0.84
CA LYS A 2 10.43 64.30 -1.35
C LYS A 2 9.75 62.96 -1.68
N VAL A 3 8.46 62.91 -1.40
CA VAL A 3 7.48 61.91 -1.84
C VAL A 3 7.35 61.94 -3.36
N ASN A 4 7.06 60.80 -3.99
CA ASN A 4 6.16 60.82 -5.15
C ASN A 4 5.21 59.61 -5.15
N LYS A 5 3.92 59.97 -5.15
CA LYS A 5 2.72 59.12 -5.25
C LYS A 5 2.28 59.05 -6.72
N ALA A 6 1.34 58.12 -6.95
CA ALA A 6 0.23 58.16 -7.92
C ALA A 6 0.39 57.26 -9.16
N LYS A 7 -0.65 56.60 -9.70
CA LYS A 7 -2.08 56.40 -9.34
C LYS A 7 -2.68 55.39 -10.37
N ILE A 8 -3.62 54.57 -9.89
CA ILE A 8 -4.94 54.20 -10.50
C ILE A 8 -4.98 53.48 -11.86
N GLY A 9 -5.71 52.34 -11.87
CA GLY A 9 -6.30 51.73 -13.06
C GLY A 9 -7.35 50.67 -12.69
N LEU A 10 -8.52 51.13 -12.25
CA LEU A 10 -9.76 50.37 -12.03
C LEU A 10 -10.49 50.21 -13.37
N VAL A 11 -10.83 48.98 -13.80
CA VAL A 11 -11.97 48.74 -14.70
C VAL A 11 -12.71 47.47 -14.27
N LEU A 12 -13.84 47.73 -13.65
CA LEU A 12 -15.01 46.87 -13.50
C LEU A 12 -15.72 46.79 -14.87
N SER A 13 -16.31 45.65 -15.25
CA SER A 13 -17.74 45.57 -15.67
C SER A 13 -18.14 44.25 -16.35
N ILE A 14 -19.15 43.58 -15.74
CA ILE A 14 -20.42 43.11 -16.34
C ILE A 14 -20.31 42.05 -17.46
N GLY A 15 -20.95 40.87 -17.42
CA GLY A 15 -22.11 40.39 -16.69
C GLY A 15 -23.17 39.84 -17.66
N ILE A 16 -23.50 38.55 -17.55
CA ILE A 16 -24.72 37.85 -18.05
C ILE A 16 -24.81 36.61 -17.13
N ILE A 17 -25.59 36.51 -16.04
CA ILE A 17 -27.05 36.56 -15.79
C ILE A 17 -27.89 35.76 -16.80
N LEU A 18 -28.48 34.67 -16.30
CA LEU A 18 -29.85 34.14 -16.48
C LEU A 18 -29.75 32.60 -16.29
N THR A 19 -30.50 31.87 -15.46
CA THR A 19 -31.74 32.07 -14.67
C THR A 19 -31.88 30.84 -13.74
N LEU A 20 -32.24 31.00 -12.46
CA LEU A 20 -33.55 30.67 -11.82
C LEU A 20 -34.06 29.24 -12.18
N PHE A 21 -34.34 28.33 -11.25
CA PHE A 21 -35.40 28.33 -10.22
C PHE A 21 -34.93 27.54 -8.97
N THR A 22 -34.98 28.02 -7.71
CA THR A 22 -36.10 28.14 -6.75
C THR A 22 -36.96 26.89 -6.53
N HIS A 23 -36.79 26.33 -5.33
CA HIS A 23 -37.72 25.62 -4.42
C HIS A 23 -38.46 24.38 -4.92
N CYS A 24 -38.24 23.27 -4.20
CA CYS A 24 -39.29 22.28 -3.97
C CYS A 24 -39.28 21.94 -2.47
N ASP A 25 -39.94 22.80 -1.70
CA ASP A 25 -40.60 22.39 -0.46
C ASP A 25 -42.04 22.08 -0.89
N ALA A 26 -42.41 20.81 -0.90
CA ALA A 26 -43.78 20.37 -1.04
C ALA A 26 -43.93 19.02 -0.33
N LEU A 27 -44.42 19.13 0.90
CA LEU A 27 -45.09 18.08 1.65
C LEU A 27 -46.07 17.32 0.76
N LEU A 28 -45.99 16.00 0.76
CA LEU A 28 -47.16 15.12 0.73
C LEU A 28 -46.83 13.87 1.55
N GLU A 29 -47.41 13.80 2.75
CA GLU A 29 -47.69 12.53 3.41
C GLU A 29 -48.48 11.66 2.43
N LYS A 30 -47.94 10.50 2.08
CA LYS A 30 -48.77 9.38 1.66
C LYS A 30 -48.33 8.14 2.42
N THR A 31 -49.21 7.79 3.34
CA THR A 31 -49.34 6.54 4.09
C THR A 31 -48.70 5.34 3.42
N VAL A 32 -47.90 4.64 4.23
CA VAL A 32 -47.41 3.27 4.05
C VAL A 32 -48.55 2.38 3.56
N SER A 33 -48.41 1.82 2.36
CA SER A 33 -49.08 0.58 1.99
C SER A 33 -48.03 -0.51 1.99
N GLU A 34 -48.19 -1.49 2.90
CA GLU A 34 -47.47 -2.75 2.88
C GLU A 34 -47.48 -3.33 1.46
N ILE A 35 -46.28 -3.59 0.93
CA ILE A 35 -46.15 -4.51 -0.20
C ILE A 35 -46.08 -5.91 0.41
N GLU A 36 -47.20 -6.61 0.32
CA GLU A 36 -47.33 -8.03 0.63
C GLU A 36 -46.51 -8.82 -0.40
N LEU A 37 -45.38 -9.37 0.02
CA LEU A 37 -44.59 -10.29 -0.79
C LEU A 37 -45.31 -11.65 -0.80
N VAL A 38 -45.97 -11.92 -1.93
CA VAL A 38 -46.52 -13.24 -2.25
C VAL A 38 -45.37 -14.21 -2.48
N ASN A 39 -45.16 -15.13 -1.54
CA ASN A 39 -44.33 -16.31 -1.77
C ASN A 39 -45.07 -17.27 -2.72
N VAL A 40 -44.55 -17.42 -3.93
CA VAL A 40 -44.91 -18.53 -4.83
C VAL A 40 -44.05 -19.73 -4.45
N ASP A 41 -44.43 -20.41 -3.37
CA ASP A 41 -44.46 -21.87 -3.38
C ASP A 41 -45.39 -22.37 -2.28
N GLY A 42 -46.39 -23.16 -2.68
CA GLY A 42 -47.47 -23.62 -1.82
C GLY A 42 -46.99 -24.75 -0.92
N SER A 43 -46.69 -24.43 0.34
CA SER A 43 -46.60 -25.43 1.41
C SER A 43 -47.00 -24.82 2.75
N VAL A 44 -48.16 -25.26 3.25
CA VAL A 44 -48.69 -24.96 4.57
C VAL A 44 -48.23 -26.06 5.53
N THR A 45 -47.51 -25.70 6.59
CA THR A 45 -47.66 -26.40 7.88
C THR A 45 -47.67 -25.41 9.05
N SER A 46 -48.86 -25.28 9.66
CA SER A 46 -49.05 -24.68 10.97
C SER A 46 -48.44 -25.57 12.06
N ALA A 47 -47.69 -25.00 13.00
CA ALA A 47 -47.48 -25.64 14.30
C ALA A 47 -47.41 -24.61 15.43
N LYS A 48 -48.21 -24.88 16.45
CA LYS A 48 -48.52 -24.08 17.63
C LYS A 48 -47.30 -23.79 18.50
N ASN A 49 -47.37 -22.62 19.14
CA ASN A 49 -46.62 -22.28 20.33
C ASN A 49 -47.14 -23.10 21.54
N THR A 50 -46.29 -23.94 22.11
CA THR A 50 -46.45 -24.48 23.47
C THR A 50 -45.07 -24.52 24.13
N GLY A 51 -44.96 -23.84 25.27
CA GLY A 51 -43.72 -23.71 26.02
C GLY A 51 -43.16 -25.03 26.55
N GLY A 52 -41.84 -25.05 26.73
CA GLY A 52 -41.09 -26.11 27.38
C GLY A 52 -39.67 -25.62 27.64
N ASN A 53 -39.33 -25.46 28.92
CA ASN A 53 -38.03 -25.08 29.42
C ASN A 53 -37.05 -26.27 29.29
N SER A 54 -35.98 -26.11 28.52
CA SER A 54 -34.80 -26.99 28.61
C SER A 54 -33.55 -26.29 28.08
N SER A 55 -32.52 -26.32 28.91
CA SER A 55 -31.15 -25.94 28.60
C SER A 55 -30.61 -26.69 27.39
N GLY A 56 -30.18 -25.95 26.37
CA GLY A 56 -29.49 -26.51 25.20
C GLY A 56 -28.85 -25.39 24.40
N SER A 57 -27.55 -25.52 24.15
CA SER A 57 -26.74 -24.68 23.27
C SER A 57 -27.48 -24.43 21.95
N GLY A 58 -27.96 -23.19 21.75
CA GLY A 58 -28.72 -22.82 20.57
C GLY A 58 -27.83 -22.81 19.31
N PRO A 59 -28.33 -23.28 18.16
CA PRO A 59 -27.61 -23.18 16.91
C PRO A 59 -27.57 -21.72 16.47
N SER A 60 -26.37 -21.21 16.19
CA SER A 60 -26.16 -19.98 15.43
C SER A 60 -26.94 -20.08 14.13
N ILE A 61 -28.01 -19.29 13.97
CA ILE A 61 -28.68 -19.16 12.68
C ILE A 61 -27.67 -18.50 11.73
N ASP A 62 -27.12 -19.32 10.84
CA ASP A 62 -26.26 -18.89 9.76
C ASP A 62 -27.09 -18.06 8.78
N VAL A 63 -27.11 -16.74 9.00
CA VAL A 63 -27.76 -15.79 8.10
C VAL A 63 -26.89 -15.70 6.85
N THR A 64 -27.41 -16.21 5.73
CA THR A 64 -26.77 -16.12 4.41
C THR A 64 -26.40 -14.67 4.09
N GLY A 65 -25.36 -14.47 3.28
CA GLY A 65 -24.93 -13.12 2.88
C GLY A 65 -26.05 -12.31 2.22
N GLU A 66 -26.94 -12.95 1.46
CA GLU A 66 -28.13 -12.32 0.89
C GLU A 66 -29.11 -11.80 1.94
N THR A 67 -29.42 -12.60 2.97
CA THR A 67 -30.29 -12.13 4.06
C THR A 67 -29.67 -10.95 4.80
N TYR A 68 -28.35 -10.96 5.00
CA TYR A 68 -27.65 -9.84 5.64
C TYR A 68 -27.65 -8.58 4.76
N PHE A 69 -27.47 -8.73 3.45
CA PHE A 69 -27.61 -7.63 2.50
C PHE A 69 -28.99 -6.97 2.63
N GLN A 70 -30.06 -7.76 2.53
CA GLN A 70 -31.44 -7.26 2.54
C GLN A 70 -31.81 -6.60 3.87
N SER A 71 -31.39 -7.18 4.99
CA SER A 71 -31.76 -6.69 6.32
C SER A 71 -30.88 -5.56 6.84
N THR A 72 -29.62 -5.47 6.39
CA THR A 72 -28.62 -4.58 7.01
C THR A 72 -27.95 -3.64 6.02
N VAL A 73 -27.42 -4.14 4.91
CA VAL A 73 -26.68 -3.31 3.95
C VAL A 73 -27.64 -2.42 3.17
N LEU A 74 -28.72 -3.00 2.62
CA LEU A 74 -29.67 -2.30 1.78
C LEU A 74 -30.29 -1.09 2.49
N PRO A 75 -30.82 -1.18 3.73
CA PRO A 75 -31.36 -0.02 4.44
C PRO A 75 -30.33 1.11 4.64
N LYS A 76 -29.05 0.78 4.82
CA LYS A 76 -27.98 1.76 5.04
C LYS A 76 -27.56 2.49 3.75
N ILE A 77 -27.71 1.85 2.59
CA ILE A 77 -27.41 2.47 1.28
C ILE A 77 -28.65 3.09 0.61
N GLN A 78 -29.86 2.61 0.92
CA GLN A 78 -31.07 2.99 0.21
C GLN A 78 -31.35 4.50 0.29
N ASN A 79 -31.20 5.10 1.47
CA ASN A 79 -31.44 6.52 1.67
C ASN A 79 -30.32 7.43 1.13
N LYS A 80 -29.11 6.88 0.94
CA LYS A 80 -27.92 7.66 0.57
C LYS A 80 -27.56 7.53 -0.91
N CYS A 81 -27.90 6.40 -1.54
CA CYS A 81 -27.37 6.04 -2.85
C CYS A 81 -28.42 6.00 -3.95
N VAL A 82 -29.71 5.81 -3.63
CA VAL A 82 -30.77 5.56 -4.63
C VAL A 82 -30.99 6.73 -5.58
N ALA A 83 -30.73 7.96 -5.15
CA ALA A 83 -30.83 9.12 -6.04
C ALA A 83 -29.92 9.01 -7.28
N CYS A 84 -28.81 8.27 -7.19
CA CYS A 84 -27.86 8.06 -8.29
C CYS A 84 -27.78 6.60 -8.77
N HIS A 85 -28.32 5.64 -8.01
CA HIS A 85 -28.22 4.20 -8.26
C HIS A 85 -29.59 3.49 -8.29
N ALA A 86 -30.66 4.22 -8.64
CA ALA A 86 -31.99 3.66 -8.80
C ALA A 86 -32.02 2.52 -9.85
N PRO A 87 -32.99 1.58 -9.77
CA PRO A 87 -33.15 0.58 -10.80
C PRO A 87 -33.54 1.30 -12.11
N LEU A 88 -33.09 0.75 -13.25
CA LEU A 88 -33.43 1.30 -14.56
C LEU A 88 -34.95 1.20 -14.76
N PHE A 89 -35.67 2.31 -14.55
CA PHE A 89 -37.01 2.46 -15.07
C PHE A 89 -36.91 2.70 -16.58
N GLU A 90 -37.70 1.98 -17.34
CA GLU A 90 -37.60 1.86 -18.80
C GLU A 90 -37.56 3.22 -19.54
N ASN A 91 -36.56 3.33 -20.43
CA ASN A 91 -36.46 4.16 -21.64
C ASN A 91 -36.57 5.73 -21.54
N PRO A 92 -35.54 6.50 -21.97
CA PRO A 92 -34.32 6.09 -22.67
C PRO A 92 -33.25 5.55 -21.71
N VAL A 93 -32.49 4.55 -22.17
CA VAL A 93 -31.36 3.98 -21.43
C VAL A 93 -30.24 5.01 -21.34
N ILE A 94 -30.20 5.76 -20.24
CA ILE A 94 -29.01 6.51 -19.85
C ILE A 94 -28.02 5.47 -19.32
N ALA A 95 -26.74 5.59 -19.67
CA ALA A 95 -25.67 4.79 -19.07
C ALA A 95 -25.53 5.16 -17.58
N ALA A 96 -26.46 4.71 -16.76
CA ALA A 96 -26.43 4.86 -15.33
C ALA A 96 -25.41 3.86 -14.75
N PRO A 97 -24.79 4.19 -13.60
CA PRO A 97 -23.98 3.22 -12.88
C PRO A 97 -24.82 1.97 -12.53
N LEU A 98 -24.15 0.82 -12.37
CA LEU A 98 -24.79 -0.43 -11.94
C LEU A 98 -25.73 -0.16 -10.76
N SER A 99 -26.93 -0.77 -10.80
CA SER A 99 -27.92 -0.70 -9.74
C SER A 99 -27.41 -1.44 -8.51
N ILE A 100 -26.92 -0.72 -7.49
CA ILE A 100 -26.38 -1.32 -6.25
C ILE A 100 -27.46 -1.66 -5.22
N ILE A 101 -28.73 -1.47 -5.57
CA ILE A 101 -29.86 -1.87 -4.71
C ILE A 101 -30.29 -3.32 -4.94
N SER A 102 -29.87 -3.94 -6.05
CA SER A 102 -30.07 -5.37 -6.24
C SER A 102 -28.91 -6.13 -5.59
N TYR A 103 -29.24 -7.21 -4.89
CA TYR A 103 -28.24 -8.07 -4.26
C TYR A 103 -27.20 -8.56 -5.27
N THR A 104 -27.64 -9.05 -6.44
CA THR A 104 -26.74 -9.60 -7.47
C THR A 104 -25.73 -8.57 -7.96
N SER A 105 -26.15 -7.36 -8.32
CA SER A 105 -25.24 -6.32 -8.82
C SER A 105 -24.31 -5.79 -7.73
N ALA A 106 -24.82 -5.61 -6.51
CA ALA A 106 -24.01 -5.20 -5.38
C ALA A 106 -22.97 -6.27 -5.03
N LYS A 107 -23.34 -7.55 -5.07
CA LYS A 107 -22.46 -8.68 -4.80
C LYS A 107 -21.34 -8.80 -5.85
N THR A 108 -21.63 -8.53 -7.12
CA THR A 108 -20.58 -8.48 -8.16
C THR A 108 -19.48 -7.47 -7.81
N LEU A 109 -19.85 -6.28 -7.33
CA LEU A 109 -18.88 -5.27 -6.88
C LEU A 109 -18.21 -5.66 -5.55
N LEU A 110 -18.94 -6.35 -4.67
CA LEU A 110 -18.41 -6.80 -3.39
C LEU A 110 -17.33 -7.87 -3.57
N LEU A 111 -17.51 -8.78 -4.54
CA LEU A 111 -16.58 -9.88 -4.82
C LEU A 111 -15.47 -9.50 -5.81
N ASP A 112 -15.53 -8.30 -6.40
CA ASP A 112 -14.43 -7.71 -7.17
C ASP A 112 -13.38 -7.10 -6.21
N GLY A 113 -12.58 -7.97 -5.60
CA GLY A 113 -11.58 -7.60 -4.60
C GLY A 113 -11.04 -8.80 -3.83
N VAL A 114 -10.13 -8.55 -2.90
CA VAL A 114 -9.46 -9.61 -2.11
C VAL A 114 -9.71 -9.50 -0.61
N ALA A 115 -10.36 -8.42 -0.15
CA ALA A 115 -10.62 -8.20 1.27
C ALA A 115 -11.94 -7.46 1.53
N GLN A 116 -12.42 -7.59 2.78
CA GLN A 116 -13.61 -6.89 3.27
C GLN A 116 -13.53 -5.35 3.15
N ASP A 117 -12.33 -4.79 3.25
CA ASP A 117 -12.00 -3.36 3.15
C ASP A 117 -11.17 -3.01 1.90
N ASP A 118 -11.03 -3.96 0.97
CA ASP A 118 -10.45 -3.75 -0.35
C ASP A 118 -11.18 -4.59 -1.40
N ASN A 119 -12.34 -4.06 -1.81
CA ASN A 119 -13.15 -4.52 -2.91
C ASN A 119 -13.84 -3.33 -3.60
N ALA A 120 -14.32 -3.52 -4.83
CA ALA A 120 -14.87 -2.44 -5.63
C ALA A 120 -16.06 -1.74 -4.95
N PHE A 121 -16.92 -2.49 -4.25
CA PHE A 121 -18.03 -1.90 -3.48
C PHE A 121 -17.51 -1.01 -2.34
N TYR A 122 -16.65 -1.57 -1.47
CA TYR A 122 -16.05 -0.86 -0.34
C TYR A 122 -15.27 0.39 -0.79
N ASN A 123 -14.47 0.26 -1.84
CA ASN A 123 -13.64 1.35 -2.38
C ASN A 123 -14.48 2.49 -2.95
N LYS A 124 -15.72 2.23 -3.41
CA LYS A 124 -16.65 3.28 -3.83
C LYS A 124 -17.33 3.95 -2.64
N VAL A 125 -17.86 3.18 -1.67
CA VAL A 125 -18.53 3.79 -0.49
C VAL A 125 -17.55 4.53 0.43
N SER A 126 -16.27 4.16 0.43
CA SER A 126 -15.20 4.86 1.17
C SER A 126 -14.53 5.97 0.37
N ASN A 127 -14.95 6.21 -0.87
CA ASN A 127 -14.35 7.16 -1.81
C ASN A 127 -12.85 6.94 -2.12
N ARG A 128 -12.32 5.74 -1.89
CA ARG A 128 -10.93 5.38 -2.25
C ARG A 128 -10.70 5.36 -3.75
N SER A 129 -11.70 4.93 -4.53
CA SER A 129 -11.61 4.87 -6.00
C SER A 129 -12.31 6.04 -6.70
N GLY A 130 -12.61 7.13 -5.98
CA GLY A 130 -13.35 8.28 -6.49
C GLY A 130 -14.81 7.96 -6.81
N HIS A 131 -15.74 8.64 -6.14
CA HIS A 131 -17.17 8.56 -6.40
C HIS A 131 -17.83 9.92 -6.09
N THR A 132 -18.78 10.35 -6.92
CA THR A 132 -19.43 11.67 -6.78
C THR A 132 -20.28 11.79 -5.52
N GLY A 133 -20.68 10.67 -4.92
CA GLY A 133 -21.36 10.60 -3.62
C GLY A 133 -20.44 10.80 -2.41
N GLY A 134 -19.12 10.92 -2.61
CA GLY A 134 -18.16 11.17 -1.54
C GLY A 134 -17.93 9.97 -0.62
N ASN A 135 -17.27 10.23 0.52
CA ASN A 135 -16.97 9.20 1.52
C ASN A 135 -18.18 9.03 2.45
N LEU A 136 -18.77 7.83 2.46
CA LEU A 136 -19.91 7.49 3.29
C LEU A 136 -19.50 6.77 4.59
N CYS A 137 -18.21 6.47 4.78
CA CYS A 137 -17.69 5.94 6.03
C CYS A 137 -17.67 7.03 7.09
N ASP A 138 -18.53 6.90 8.10
CA ASP A 138 -18.64 7.79 9.25
C ASP A 138 -17.78 7.34 10.45
N GLY A 139 -17.03 6.24 10.29
CA GLY A 139 -16.24 5.63 11.37
C GLY A 139 -17.09 4.92 12.43
N SER A 140 -18.41 4.85 12.26
CA SER A 140 -19.30 4.14 13.18
C SER A 140 -19.18 2.62 12.99
N SER A 141 -19.21 1.88 14.11
CA SER A 141 -19.33 0.42 14.10
C SER A 141 -20.68 -0.07 13.54
N ASP A 142 -21.65 0.82 13.40
CA ASP A 142 -22.93 0.56 12.71
C ASP A 142 -23.02 1.32 11.35
N GLY A 143 -21.90 1.85 10.88
CA GLY A 143 -21.83 2.61 9.62
C GLY A 143 -21.98 1.73 8.38
N VAL A 144 -22.22 2.37 7.23
CA VAL A 144 -22.33 1.66 5.94
C VAL A 144 -21.09 0.85 5.60
N CYS A 145 -19.90 1.37 5.91
CA CYS A 145 -18.64 0.70 5.61
C CYS A 145 -18.43 -0.53 6.49
N GLU A 146 -18.90 -0.53 7.73
CA GLU A 146 -18.82 -1.70 8.61
C GLU A 146 -19.82 -2.79 8.21
N ALA A 147 -21.02 -2.37 7.80
CA ALA A 147 -22.00 -3.29 7.21
C ALA A 147 -21.47 -3.95 5.92
N VAL A 148 -20.80 -3.20 5.04
CA VAL A 148 -20.19 -3.75 3.80
C VAL A 148 -19.07 -4.74 4.11
N LYS A 149 -18.18 -4.44 5.07
CA LYS A 149 -17.13 -5.38 5.49
C LYS A 149 -17.72 -6.68 6.03
N THR A 150 -18.71 -6.57 6.93
CA THR A 150 -19.40 -7.72 7.52
C THR A 150 -20.12 -8.55 6.45
N TRP A 151 -20.71 -7.88 5.46
CA TRP A 151 -21.36 -8.55 4.34
C TRP A 151 -20.35 -9.35 3.49
N TRP A 152 -19.17 -8.80 3.20
CA TRP A 152 -18.11 -9.52 2.48
C TRP A 152 -17.69 -10.80 3.20
N ILE A 153 -17.52 -10.75 4.54
CA ILE A 153 -17.21 -11.95 5.34
C ILE A 153 -18.31 -13.00 5.19
N LYS A 154 -19.59 -12.58 5.22
CA LYS A 154 -20.74 -13.50 5.09
C LYS A 154 -20.86 -14.11 3.71
N GLU A 155 -20.44 -13.41 2.65
CA GLU A 155 -20.44 -13.95 1.29
C GLU A 155 -19.31 -14.94 1.03
N THR A 156 -18.15 -14.69 1.63
CA THR A 156 -16.92 -15.44 1.31
C THR A 156 -16.59 -16.51 2.35
N GLY A 157 -17.10 -16.38 3.57
CA GLY A 157 -16.63 -17.14 4.72
C GLY A 157 -15.19 -16.81 5.13
N LEU A 158 -14.54 -15.88 4.42
CA LEU A 158 -13.17 -15.45 4.69
C LEU A 158 -13.25 -14.38 5.78
N GLN A 159 -12.80 -14.73 6.97
CA GLN A 159 -12.52 -13.74 8.01
C GLN A 159 -11.14 -13.16 7.72
N ASN A 160 -11.10 -12.02 7.05
CA ASN A 160 -9.97 -11.13 7.27
C ASN A 160 -10.24 -10.50 8.65
N SER A 161 -9.51 -10.97 9.67
CA SER A 161 -9.53 -10.37 11.00
C SER A 161 -9.54 -8.85 10.86
N ALA A 162 -10.47 -8.18 11.54
CA ALA A 162 -10.60 -6.72 11.60
C ALA A 162 -9.25 -6.05 11.38
N SER A 163 -9.10 -5.28 10.29
CA SER A 163 -7.91 -4.53 9.86
C SER A 163 -6.92 -4.35 11.02
N THR A 164 -6.02 -5.33 11.18
CA THR A 164 -5.14 -5.40 12.35
C THR A 164 -3.94 -4.51 12.10
N ILE A 165 -3.40 -3.96 13.18
CA ILE A 165 -2.10 -3.29 13.13
C ILE A 165 -1.08 -4.21 12.42
N SER A 166 -0.46 -3.70 11.36
CA SER A 166 0.34 -4.49 10.45
C SER A 166 1.44 -3.66 9.81
N GLY A 167 2.38 -4.32 9.16
CA GLY A 167 3.44 -3.66 8.41
C GLY A 167 4.35 -4.65 7.71
N GLU A 168 5.26 -4.13 6.90
CA GLU A 168 6.15 -4.91 6.05
C GLU A 168 7.55 -4.29 5.99
N VAL A 169 8.58 -5.12 6.01
CA VAL A 169 9.92 -4.77 5.54
C VAL A 169 10.01 -5.04 4.03
N MET A 170 9.87 -3.99 3.24
CA MET A 170 9.82 -4.09 1.77
C MET A 170 11.21 -4.36 1.17
N ALA A 171 12.24 -3.67 1.66
CA ALA A 171 13.59 -3.76 1.09
C ALA A 171 14.71 -3.56 2.11
N ILE A 172 15.85 -4.19 1.81
CA ILE A 172 17.14 -3.93 2.43
C ILE A 172 18.09 -3.57 1.29
N ALA A 173 18.45 -2.30 1.17
CA ALA A 173 19.41 -1.83 0.17
C ALA A 173 20.83 -2.26 0.51
N ASP A 174 21.73 -2.31 -0.47
CA ASP A 174 23.14 -2.65 -0.25
C ASP A 174 23.91 -1.61 0.59
N SER A 175 23.36 -0.40 0.74
CA SER A 175 23.82 0.61 1.70
C SER A 175 23.50 0.26 3.17
N GLY A 176 22.68 -0.76 3.40
CA GLY A 176 22.14 -1.14 4.69
C GLY A 176 20.88 -0.39 5.09
N ARG A 177 20.26 0.36 4.18
CA ARG A 177 18.98 1.02 4.42
C ARG A 177 17.84 0.01 4.33
N ILE A 178 17.12 -0.17 5.43
CA ILE A 178 15.87 -0.91 5.52
C ILE A 178 14.73 0.09 5.27
N THR A 179 13.79 -0.27 4.39
CA THR A 179 12.59 0.52 4.14
C THR A 179 11.35 -0.35 4.27
N GLY A 180 10.30 0.24 4.82
CA GLY A 180 9.03 -0.44 4.99
C GLY A 180 7.95 0.51 5.49
N TRP A 181 6.85 -0.07 5.94
CA TRP A 181 5.73 0.65 6.52
C TRP A 181 5.14 -0.13 7.67
N ALA A 182 4.49 0.55 8.60
CA ALA A 182 3.67 -0.10 9.62
C ALA A 182 2.57 0.84 10.12
N ALA A 183 1.34 0.35 10.17
CA ALA A 183 0.16 1.15 10.41
C ALA A 183 -0.94 0.36 11.12
N ASP A 184 -1.84 1.08 11.77
CA ASP A 184 -3.12 0.57 12.27
C ASP A 184 -4.24 1.25 11.49
N PRO A 185 -4.99 0.53 10.64
CA PRO A 185 -6.06 1.12 9.85
C PRO A 185 -7.19 1.74 10.69
N ASN A 186 -7.36 1.31 11.95
CA ASN A 186 -8.34 1.88 12.89
C ASN A 186 -7.79 3.11 13.63
N ARG A 187 -6.47 3.30 13.62
CA ARG A 187 -5.77 4.42 14.26
C ARG A 187 -4.82 5.08 13.25
N SER A 188 -5.39 5.57 12.16
CA SER A 188 -4.62 6.10 11.02
C SER A 188 -3.72 7.30 11.33
N GLN A 189 -3.89 7.95 12.48
CA GLN A 189 -3.03 9.06 12.91
C GLN A 189 -1.94 8.63 13.92
N ASP A 190 -2.00 7.38 14.42
CA ASP A 190 -1.02 6.86 15.35
C ASP A 190 0.29 6.56 14.61
N GLN A 191 1.40 6.77 15.31
CA GLN A 191 2.73 6.40 14.85
C GLN A 191 3.22 5.25 15.72
N PHE A 192 3.87 4.28 15.11
CA PHE A 192 4.35 3.09 15.81
C PHE A 192 5.87 3.03 15.82
N ASP A 193 6.43 2.56 16.93
CA ASP A 193 7.85 2.26 17.00
C ASP A 193 8.12 0.89 16.36
N ILE A 194 9.21 0.81 15.62
CA ILE A 194 9.68 -0.39 14.94
C ILE A 194 11.02 -0.77 15.51
N GLU A 195 11.08 -1.93 16.17
CA GLU A 195 12.32 -2.47 16.71
C GLU A 195 12.93 -3.50 15.75
N PHE A 196 14.25 -3.40 15.57
CA PHE A 196 15.01 -4.28 14.69
C PHE A 196 15.96 -5.16 15.49
N TYR A 197 15.96 -6.44 15.16
CA TYR A 197 16.81 -7.46 15.76
C TYR A 197 17.54 -8.25 14.67
N ILE A 198 18.71 -8.79 15.01
CA ILE A 198 19.42 -9.73 14.14
C ILE A 198 19.66 -11.06 14.86
N ASN A 199 19.67 -12.13 14.05
CA ASN A 199 20.00 -13.50 14.46
C ASN A 199 19.12 -14.06 15.59
N GLY A 200 17.89 -13.56 15.71
CA GLY A 200 16.87 -14.03 16.64
C GLY A 200 15.70 -13.05 16.70
N ASP A 201 14.60 -13.52 17.30
CA ASP A 201 13.41 -12.71 17.56
C ASP A 201 13.62 -11.67 18.68
N ASN A 202 12.56 -10.99 19.12
CA ASN A 202 12.62 -10.01 20.20
C ASN A 202 13.01 -10.59 21.58
N ASN A 203 13.10 -11.92 21.73
CA ASN A 203 13.52 -12.57 22.98
C ASN A 203 14.97 -13.08 22.93
N SER A 204 15.43 -13.47 21.75
CA SER A 204 16.71 -14.18 21.56
C SER A 204 17.71 -13.43 20.68
N GLY A 205 17.24 -12.47 19.91
CA GLY A 205 18.04 -11.70 18.94
C GLY A 205 18.83 -10.57 19.57
N ILE A 206 19.78 -10.06 18.79
CA ILE A 206 20.55 -8.87 19.15
C ILE A 206 19.75 -7.65 18.68
N PHE A 207 19.32 -6.82 19.62
CA PHE A 207 18.71 -5.53 19.29
C PHE A 207 19.73 -4.64 18.56
N ILE A 208 19.36 -4.14 17.39
CA ILE A 208 20.25 -3.28 16.59
C ILE A 208 19.78 -1.84 16.51
N GLY A 209 18.56 -1.53 16.94
CA GLY A 209 18.00 -0.18 16.98
C GLY A 209 16.49 -0.15 16.72
N SER A 210 15.90 1.03 16.81
CA SER A 210 14.48 1.27 16.53
C SER A 210 14.23 2.57 15.76
N ILE A 211 13.03 2.71 15.20
CA ILE A 211 12.59 3.94 14.53
C ILE A 211 11.06 4.04 14.51
N PHE A 212 10.55 5.27 14.54
CA PHE A 212 9.13 5.52 14.28
C PHE A 212 8.75 5.34 12.80
N ALA A 213 7.64 4.66 12.56
CA ALA A 213 6.92 4.63 11.29
C ALA A 213 6.09 5.92 11.13
N ASN A 214 6.76 7.03 10.83
CA ASN A 214 6.14 8.35 10.70
C ASN A 214 6.60 9.15 9.48
N GLN A 215 7.31 8.50 8.57
CA GLN A 215 7.86 9.12 7.38
C GLN A 215 6.81 9.15 6.25
N ILE A 216 6.96 10.11 5.36
CA ILE A 216 6.20 10.18 4.11
C ILE A 216 6.71 9.06 3.20
N GLY A 217 5.81 8.24 2.67
CA GLY A 217 6.15 7.14 1.77
C GLY A 217 4.96 6.22 1.54
N TYR A 218 5.23 5.04 0.98
CA TYR A 218 4.22 3.99 0.93
C TYR A 218 3.80 3.60 2.35
N ASN A 219 2.50 3.57 2.61
CA ASN A 219 1.90 3.50 3.95
C ASN A 219 0.93 2.30 4.10
N GLY A 220 1.06 1.30 3.23
CA GLY A 220 0.18 0.12 3.25
C GLY A 220 -1.28 0.43 2.92
N GLY A 221 -1.58 1.59 2.34
CA GLY A 221 -2.95 2.01 2.04
C GLY A 221 -3.70 2.63 3.24
N VAL A 222 -3.02 2.89 4.35
CA VAL A 222 -3.57 3.59 5.52
C VAL A 222 -3.31 5.09 5.40
N SER A 223 -4.30 5.93 5.64
CA SER A 223 -4.13 7.39 5.61
C SER A 223 -3.09 7.86 6.63
N GLY A 224 -2.31 8.89 6.29
CA GLY A 224 -1.23 9.40 7.14
C GLY A 224 0.16 8.91 6.75
N ASN A 225 1.15 9.28 7.56
CA ASN A 225 2.56 8.95 7.36
C ASN A 225 2.90 7.72 8.18
N HIS A 226 3.14 6.60 7.51
CA HIS A 226 3.39 5.30 8.14
C HIS A 226 4.62 4.60 7.59
N ALA A 227 5.42 5.28 6.76
CA ALA A 227 6.65 4.71 6.24
C ALA A 227 7.77 4.81 7.29
N PHE A 228 8.75 3.92 7.19
CA PHE A 228 9.99 4.03 7.94
C PHE A 228 11.20 3.79 7.04
N SER A 229 12.32 4.40 7.43
CA SER A 229 13.62 4.13 6.84
C SER A 229 14.70 4.08 7.91
N TYR A 230 15.19 2.88 8.18
CA TYR A 230 16.22 2.61 9.17
C TYR A 230 17.54 2.27 8.50
N THR A 231 18.68 2.68 9.07
CA THR A 231 20.01 2.33 8.54
C THR A 231 20.68 1.35 9.48
N ILE A 232 21.03 0.17 8.96
CA ILE A 232 21.75 -0.86 9.73
C ILE A 232 23.08 -0.29 10.23
N PRO A 233 23.42 -0.48 11.53
CA PRO A 233 24.70 -0.03 12.09
C PRO A 233 25.91 -0.59 11.34
N GLU A 234 26.96 0.22 11.24
CA GLU A 234 28.15 -0.07 10.42
C GLU A 234 28.85 -1.38 10.83
N GLN A 235 28.82 -1.72 12.11
CA GLN A 235 29.40 -2.97 12.64
C GLN A 235 28.80 -4.25 12.05
N TYR A 236 27.60 -4.18 11.44
CA TYR A 236 26.94 -5.31 10.77
C TYR A 236 27.10 -5.29 9.24
N LYS A 237 27.92 -4.39 8.70
CA LYS A 237 28.28 -4.30 7.28
C LYS A 237 29.67 -4.88 7.01
N ASN A 238 29.94 -6.03 7.61
CA ASN A 238 31.26 -6.65 7.67
C ASN A 238 31.39 -7.89 6.76
N GLY A 239 30.50 -8.04 5.79
CA GLY A 239 30.49 -9.19 4.88
C GLY A 239 29.99 -10.50 5.50
N MET A 240 29.60 -10.49 6.78
CA MET A 240 28.93 -11.63 7.40
C MET A 240 27.44 -11.65 7.07
N SER A 241 26.87 -12.85 7.06
CA SER A 241 25.43 -13.05 6.86
C SER A 241 24.68 -12.89 8.18
N TYR A 242 23.61 -12.11 8.17
CA TYR A 242 22.70 -11.91 9.30
C TYR A 242 21.26 -12.17 8.89
N THR A 243 20.40 -12.53 9.85
CA THR A 243 18.96 -12.63 9.64
C THR A 243 18.25 -11.52 10.40
N LEU A 244 17.61 -10.60 9.67
CA LEU A 244 16.83 -9.49 10.23
C LEU A 244 15.46 -9.98 10.71
N TYR A 245 15.06 -9.52 11.89
CA TYR A 245 13.69 -9.57 12.40
C TYR A 245 13.26 -8.12 12.71
N ALA A 246 12.02 -7.78 12.39
CA ALA A 246 11.47 -6.45 12.66
C ALA A 246 10.09 -6.58 13.31
N TYR A 247 9.85 -5.79 14.35
CA TYR A 247 8.61 -5.81 15.10
C TYR A 247 8.05 -4.41 15.22
N LEU A 248 6.77 -4.26 14.91
CA LEU A 248 6.00 -3.13 15.38
C LEU A 248 5.70 -3.31 16.87
N ILE A 249 5.84 -2.23 17.64
CA ILE A 249 5.55 -2.19 19.07
C ILE A 249 4.22 -1.47 19.32
N ASN A 250 3.31 -2.14 20.02
CA ASN A 250 2.03 -1.58 20.47
C ASN A 250 1.82 -1.91 21.96
N GLY A 251 2.35 -1.05 22.84
CA GLY A 251 2.42 -1.33 24.26
C GLY A 251 3.29 -2.56 24.53
N ASN A 252 2.72 -3.61 25.13
CA ASN A 252 3.42 -4.87 25.39
C ASN A 252 3.29 -5.88 24.24
N ASN A 253 2.60 -5.52 23.15
CA ASN A 253 2.41 -6.40 22.01
C ASN A 253 3.48 -6.14 20.94
N TYR A 254 4.14 -7.22 20.51
CA TYR A 254 5.16 -7.22 19.47
C TYR A 254 4.56 -7.88 18.23
N VAL A 255 4.29 -7.09 17.20
CA VAL A 255 3.73 -7.59 15.93
C VAL A 255 4.85 -7.67 14.92
N GLN A 256 5.24 -8.90 14.55
CA GLN A 256 6.30 -9.10 13.57
C GLN A 256 5.87 -8.55 12.21
N LEU A 257 6.72 -7.73 11.60
CA LEU A 257 6.49 -7.21 10.27
C LEU A 257 6.66 -8.31 9.22
N SER A 258 5.76 -8.33 8.23
CA SER A 258 5.89 -9.21 7.08
C SER A 258 7.18 -8.90 6.30
N GLY A 259 7.66 -9.87 5.53
CA GLY A 259 8.97 -9.78 4.89
C GLY A 259 10.15 -10.01 5.85
N THR A 260 9.91 -10.36 7.12
CA THR A 260 10.92 -10.87 8.06
C THR A 260 10.49 -12.23 8.66
N PRO A 261 11.41 -13.16 8.98
CA PRO A 261 12.86 -13.00 8.96
C PRO A 261 13.45 -12.85 7.56
N ARG A 262 14.48 -12.01 7.40
CA ARG A 262 15.14 -11.77 6.10
C ARG A 262 16.65 -11.80 6.22
N THR A 263 17.29 -12.70 5.48
CA THR A 263 18.74 -12.79 5.44
C THR A 263 19.35 -11.66 4.59
N PHE A 264 20.43 -11.07 5.07
CA PHE A 264 21.20 -10.08 4.36
C PHE A 264 22.71 -10.26 4.57
N THR A 265 23.49 -9.76 3.62
CA THR A 265 24.94 -9.58 3.73
C THR A 265 25.25 -8.21 3.15
N LEU A 266 26.00 -7.41 3.91
CA LEU A 266 26.34 -6.03 3.58
C LEU A 266 27.84 -5.81 3.75
N TYR A 267 28.36 -4.83 3.02
CA TYR A 267 29.78 -4.49 3.02
C TYR A 267 29.95 -2.99 3.20
N THR A 268 30.82 -2.59 4.11
CA THR A 268 31.31 -1.21 4.21
C THR A 268 32.37 -0.97 3.14
N PRO A 269 32.33 0.17 2.43
CA PRO A 269 33.43 0.58 1.56
C PRO A 269 34.75 0.62 2.33
N SER A 270 35.77 -0.10 1.85
CA SER A 270 37.08 -0.09 2.49
C SER A 270 37.78 1.24 2.19
N SER A 271 38.67 1.69 3.08
CA SER A 271 39.45 2.91 2.84
C SER A 271 40.31 2.78 1.58
N ALA A 272 40.88 1.60 1.31
CA ALA A 272 41.65 1.29 0.12
C ALA A 272 40.79 1.30 -1.16
N GLY A 273 39.60 0.69 -1.11
CA GLY A 273 38.63 0.68 -2.21
C GLY A 273 38.12 2.07 -2.55
N MET A 274 37.71 2.84 -1.53
CA MET A 274 37.26 4.22 -1.68
C MET A 274 38.35 5.12 -2.28
N ALA A 275 39.57 5.05 -1.74
CA ALA A 275 40.70 5.84 -2.26
C ALA A 275 41.01 5.50 -3.71
N TYR A 276 40.96 4.22 -4.09
CA TYR A 276 41.19 3.81 -5.47
C TYR A 276 40.06 4.23 -6.42
N PHE A 277 38.82 4.16 -5.96
CA PHE A 277 37.69 4.68 -6.73
C PHE A 277 37.87 6.16 -7.04
N GLN A 278 38.09 6.99 -6.01
CA GLN A 278 38.19 8.44 -6.15
C GLN A 278 39.38 8.85 -7.01
N ASN A 279 40.55 8.23 -6.82
CA ASN A 279 41.78 8.65 -7.47
C ASN A 279 41.98 8.04 -8.87
N THR A 280 41.31 6.93 -9.19
CA THR A 280 41.57 6.19 -10.45
C THR A 280 40.31 5.91 -11.24
N VAL A 281 39.30 5.26 -10.63
CA VAL A 281 38.10 4.85 -11.37
C VAL A 281 37.24 6.05 -11.75
N GLN A 282 36.94 6.94 -10.79
CA GLN A 282 36.03 8.06 -10.98
C GLN A 282 36.48 9.01 -12.10
N PRO A 283 37.76 9.41 -12.24
CA PRO A 283 38.20 10.22 -13.38
C PRO A 283 37.97 9.55 -14.74
N ILE A 284 38.20 8.23 -14.84
CA ILE A 284 37.99 7.47 -16.08
C ILE A 284 36.50 7.43 -16.44
N LEU A 285 35.65 7.14 -15.46
CA LEU A 285 34.20 7.09 -15.67
C LEU A 285 33.60 8.48 -15.94
N ASN A 286 34.10 9.53 -15.30
CA ASN A 286 33.69 10.89 -15.60
C ASN A 286 33.98 11.27 -17.05
N ASN A 287 35.13 10.85 -17.59
CA ASN A 287 35.48 11.14 -18.97
C ASN A 287 34.60 10.36 -19.97
N ARG A 288 34.25 9.12 -19.67
CA ARG A 288 33.62 8.20 -20.64
C ARG A 288 32.11 7.99 -20.49
N CYS A 289 31.59 8.14 -19.28
CA CYS A 289 30.28 7.63 -18.90
C CYS A 289 29.33 8.72 -18.37
N VAL A 290 29.82 9.93 -18.09
CA VAL A 290 29.03 11.00 -17.43
C VAL A 290 27.86 11.51 -18.27
N GLN A 291 27.87 11.28 -19.59
CA GLN A 291 26.76 11.66 -20.48
C GLN A 291 25.49 10.85 -20.21
N CYS A 292 25.61 9.65 -19.64
CA CYS A 292 24.49 8.76 -19.35
C CYS A 292 24.32 8.47 -17.86
N HIS A 293 25.37 8.62 -17.05
CA HIS A 293 25.38 8.25 -15.65
C HIS A 293 25.84 9.39 -14.76
N VAL A 294 25.21 9.51 -13.59
CA VAL A 294 25.82 10.21 -12.47
C VAL A 294 26.91 9.30 -11.90
N ILE A 295 28.11 9.84 -11.70
CA ILE A 295 29.28 9.08 -11.25
C ILE A 295 29.52 9.39 -9.77
N SER A 296 29.14 8.46 -8.89
CA SER A 296 29.46 8.54 -7.47
C SER A 296 29.79 7.16 -6.92
N HIS A 297 30.57 7.13 -5.83
CA HIS A 297 30.94 5.89 -5.18
C HIS A 297 29.68 5.13 -4.75
N ASP A 298 28.78 5.78 -4.02
CA ASP A 298 27.60 5.15 -3.45
C ASP A 298 26.66 4.57 -4.51
N GLN A 299 26.52 5.24 -5.65
CA GLN A 299 25.70 4.76 -6.75
C GLN A 299 26.27 3.50 -7.40
N PHE A 300 27.60 3.45 -7.57
CA PHE A 300 28.26 2.33 -8.23
C PHE A 300 28.69 1.23 -7.28
N PHE A 301 28.71 1.46 -5.97
CA PHE A 301 29.08 0.44 -5.00
C PHE A 301 28.09 -0.74 -5.05
N SER A 302 26.79 -0.49 -5.16
CA SER A 302 25.79 -1.57 -5.29
C SER A 302 26.03 -2.44 -6.54
N SER A 303 26.36 -1.82 -7.69
CA SER A 303 26.73 -2.56 -8.90
C SER A 303 28.10 -3.22 -8.77
N LEU A 304 29.03 -2.61 -8.03
CA LEU A 304 30.31 -3.23 -7.74
C LEU A 304 30.05 -4.52 -7.01
N VAL A 305 29.23 -4.54 -5.95
CA VAL A 305 28.97 -5.70 -5.09
C VAL A 305 27.90 -6.67 -5.62
N ASN A 306 27.49 -6.56 -6.88
CA ASN A 306 26.46 -7.41 -7.47
C ASN A 306 27.05 -8.33 -8.56
N PRO A 307 27.09 -9.67 -8.41
CA PRO A 307 26.66 -10.42 -7.24
C PRO A 307 27.62 -10.22 -6.06
N LYS A 308 27.12 -10.46 -4.85
CA LYS A 308 27.87 -10.28 -3.59
C LYS A 308 29.06 -11.25 -3.53
N PRO A 309 30.18 -10.89 -2.87
CA PRO A 309 31.26 -11.85 -2.59
C PRO A 309 30.75 -13.15 -1.97
N SER A 310 29.82 -13.07 -1.01
CA SER A 310 29.18 -14.26 -0.40
C SER A 310 28.33 -15.09 -1.37
N ALA A 311 27.93 -14.53 -2.51
CA ALA A 311 27.18 -15.18 -3.58
C ALA A 311 28.06 -15.49 -4.82
N GLY A 312 29.39 -15.55 -4.66
CA GLY A 312 30.33 -15.86 -5.74
C GLY A 312 30.74 -14.65 -6.58
N GLY A 313 30.47 -13.44 -6.10
CA GLY A 313 30.99 -12.19 -6.66
C GLY A 313 32.51 -12.14 -6.66
N SER A 314 33.06 -11.61 -7.74
CA SER A 314 34.49 -11.50 -7.97
C SER A 314 34.80 -10.26 -8.79
N ALA A 315 36.09 -9.98 -8.95
CA ALA A 315 36.57 -8.86 -9.74
C ALA A 315 36.06 -8.89 -11.19
N THR A 316 35.77 -10.05 -11.76
CA THR A 316 35.50 -10.23 -13.20
C THR A 316 34.03 -10.50 -13.55
N ASN A 317 33.16 -10.77 -12.57
CA ASN A 317 31.77 -11.15 -12.82
C ASN A 317 30.73 -10.20 -12.20
N ASN A 318 31.16 -9.13 -11.54
CA ASN A 318 30.23 -8.14 -11.02
C ASN A 318 29.63 -7.25 -12.12
N GLU A 319 28.47 -6.68 -11.82
CA GLU A 319 27.68 -5.83 -12.70
C GLU A 319 28.51 -4.64 -13.18
N MET A 320 29.31 -4.02 -12.30
CA MET A 320 30.15 -2.88 -12.63
C MET A 320 31.22 -3.20 -13.69
N VAL A 321 31.66 -4.46 -13.81
CA VAL A 321 32.55 -4.91 -14.90
C VAL A 321 31.77 -5.44 -16.10
N ARG A 322 30.70 -6.20 -15.86
CA ARG A 322 29.97 -6.92 -16.92
C ARG A 322 29.09 -6.00 -17.75
N MET A 323 28.44 -5.00 -17.15
CA MET A 323 27.61 -4.04 -17.88
C MET A 323 28.43 -3.27 -18.92
N PRO A 324 29.57 -2.62 -18.59
CA PRO A 324 30.39 -1.94 -19.59
C PRO A 324 31.05 -2.88 -20.61
N LEU A 325 31.12 -4.19 -20.34
CA LEU A 325 31.57 -5.20 -21.32
C LEU A 325 30.47 -5.54 -22.36
N GLY A 326 29.23 -5.09 -22.13
CA GLY A 326 28.14 -5.10 -23.09
C GLY A 326 26.81 -5.59 -22.54
N ALA A 327 26.81 -6.45 -21.52
CA ALA A 327 25.59 -6.97 -20.90
C ALA A 327 25.82 -7.64 -19.54
N PHE A 328 24.81 -7.58 -18.67
CA PHE A 328 24.75 -8.34 -17.42
C PHE A 328 23.32 -8.81 -17.15
N ASN A 329 23.17 -10.06 -16.70
CA ASN A 329 21.87 -10.70 -16.42
C ASN A 329 20.79 -10.49 -17.50
N GLY A 330 21.17 -10.68 -18.77
CA GLY A 330 20.26 -10.55 -19.91
C GLY A 330 19.91 -9.11 -20.30
N LYS A 331 20.44 -8.10 -19.59
CA LYS A 331 20.27 -6.68 -19.93
C LYS A 331 21.50 -6.19 -20.69
N SER A 332 21.29 -5.75 -21.92
CA SER A 332 22.33 -5.10 -22.73
C SER A 332 22.57 -3.67 -22.25
N HIS A 333 23.83 -3.26 -22.26
CA HIS A 333 24.21 -1.88 -21.95
C HIS A 333 23.94 -0.98 -23.18
N PRO A 334 23.12 0.08 -23.07
CA PRO A 334 22.77 0.93 -24.21
C PRO A 334 23.97 1.58 -24.90
N GLY A 335 25.04 1.86 -24.15
CA GLY A 335 26.31 2.36 -24.69
C GLY A 335 27.15 1.30 -25.42
N GLY A 336 26.69 0.05 -25.51
CA GLY A 336 27.44 -1.06 -26.07
C GLY A 336 28.61 -1.51 -25.20
N ASN A 337 29.57 -2.19 -25.83
CA ASN A 337 30.80 -2.66 -25.19
C ASN A 337 31.82 -1.52 -25.09
N ILE A 338 31.85 -0.86 -23.93
CA ILE A 338 32.76 0.25 -23.60
C ILE A 338 34.17 -0.24 -23.28
N CYS A 339 34.30 -1.47 -22.76
CA CYS A 339 35.60 -2.02 -22.39
C CYS A 339 36.38 -2.57 -23.59
N GLY A 340 35.70 -2.97 -24.66
CA GLY A 340 36.28 -3.76 -25.76
C GLY A 340 36.55 -5.21 -25.31
N ASN A 341 37.42 -5.40 -24.32
CA ASN A 341 37.63 -6.66 -23.62
C ASN A 341 37.76 -6.43 -22.10
N ILE A 342 37.66 -7.51 -21.32
CA ILE A 342 37.63 -7.42 -19.85
C ILE A 342 38.91 -6.82 -19.24
N ASN A 343 40.06 -6.96 -19.90
CA ASN A 343 41.37 -6.50 -19.42
C ASN A 343 41.74 -5.08 -19.90
N SER A 344 40.83 -4.43 -20.63
CA SER A 344 40.98 -3.06 -21.11
C SER A 344 40.29 -2.08 -20.15
N SER A 345 40.71 -0.81 -20.22
CA SER A 345 40.07 0.27 -19.47
C SER A 345 38.69 0.60 -20.06
N PRO A 346 37.63 0.80 -19.23
CA PRO A 346 37.66 0.95 -17.78
C PRO A 346 37.57 -0.36 -16.98
N CYS A 347 37.24 -1.50 -17.60
CA CYS A 347 36.99 -2.75 -16.90
C CYS A 347 38.18 -3.21 -16.03
N ARG A 348 39.42 -3.04 -16.50
CA ARG A 348 40.61 -3.38 -15.71
C ARG A 348 40.68 -2.61 -14.39
N GLU A 349 40.45 -1.30 -14.41
CA GLU A 349 40.46 -0.48 -13.19
C GLU A 349 39.30 -0.83 -12.26
N ILE A 350 38.13 -1.15 -12.82
CA ILE A 350 36.98 -1.60 -12.01
C ILE A 350 37.28 -2.97 -11.35
N GLN A 351 37.94 -3.89 -12.05
CA GLN A 351 38.41 -5.14 -11.45
C GLN A 351 39.37 -4.87 -10.28
N GLU A 352 40.29 -3.93 -10.44
CA GLU A 352 41.25 -3.55 -9.40
C GLU A 352 40.57 -2.84 -8.21
N TRP A 353 39.54 -2.04 -8.47
CA TRP A 353 38.70 -1.47 -7.41
C TRP A 353 38.04 -2.56 -6.58
N TRP A 354 37.45 -3.59 -7.22
CA TRP A 354 36.91 -4.74 -6.51
C TRP A 354 37.98 -5.43 -5.64
N ARG A 355 39.19 -5.66 -6.18
CA ARG A 355 40.27 -6.30 -5.40
C ARG A 355 40.59 -5.50 -4.15
N ARG A 356 40.80 -4.19 -4.27
CA ARG A 356 41.11 -3.30 -3.14
C ARG A 356 39.97 -3.15 -2.14
N GLN A 357 38.74 -3.41 -2.57
CA GLN A 357 37.57 -3.41 -1.71
C GLN A 357 37.50 -4.67 -0.83
N PHE A 358 37.99 -5.81 -1.30
CA PHE A 358 37.71 -7.12 -0.69
C PHE A 358 38.93 -8.02 -0.42
N GLN A 359 40.15 -7.62 -0.80
CA GLN A 359 41.41 -8.34 -0.60
C GLN A 359 42.41 -7.48 0.18
#